data_AF-A0A937W508-F1
#
_entry.id   AF-A0A937W508-F1
#
_cell.length_a   1.000
_cell.length_b   1.000
_cell.length_c   1.000
_cell.angle_alpha   90.00
_cell.angle_beta   90.00
_cell.angle_gamma   90.00
#
_symmetry.space_group_name_H-M   'P 1'
#
loop_
_entity.id
_entity.type
_entity.pdbx_description
1 polymer ?
#
loop_
_entity_poly.entity_id
_entity_poly.type
_entity_poly.pdbx_seq_one_letter_code
_entity_poly.pdbx_strand_id
1 'polypeptide(L)'
;VLAMPNAAYGVGIEGGIEDHAGTMTAFAWVVVLSQDQQLGQACTGTFTLPEAVAALVRQGKELGAADDIVFGRANSKQEQGAVGLLTGGIIDRTQLYVQAVILALIPFKQRSLYAL
;
A
#
# COMPACT_ATOMS: atom_id res chain seq x y z
N VAL A 1 -4.52 -15.56 10.64
CA VAL A 1 -4.48 -14.29 11.40
C VAL A 1 -3.48 -14.45 12.52
N LEU A 2 -2.35 -13.73 12.46
CA LEU A 2 -1.35 -13.73 13.54
C LEU A 2 -1.89 -12.89 14.71
N ALA A 3 -2.79 -13.48 15.50
CA ALA A 3 -3.14 -12.90 16.79
C ALA A 3 -1.95 -13.14 17.72
N MET A 4 -1.09 -12.14 17.92
CA MET A 4 -0.14 -12.13 19.02
C MET A 4 -0.93 -11.70 20.27
N PRO A 5 -1.23 -12.60 21.23
CA PRO A 5 -2.21 -12.33 22.30
C PRO A 5 -1.85 -11.16 23.21
N ASN A 6 -0.60 -10.67 23.14
CA ASN A 6 -0.04 -9.63 24.00
C ASN A 6 0.45 -8.40 23.23
N ALA A 7 0.11 -8.25 21.95
CA ALA A 7 0.47 -7.05 21.21
C ALA A 7 -0.49 -5.89 21.54
N ALA A 8 0.03 -4.70 21.81
CA ALA A 8 -0.79 -3.50 22.00
C ALA A 8 -1.52 -3.09 20.72
N TYR A 9 -0.92 -3.39 19.56
CA TYR A 9 -1.46 -3.11 18.23
C TYR A 9 -1.17 -4.27 17.27
N GLY A 10 -2.13 -4.59 16.42
CA GLY A 10 -1.94 -5.32 15.18
C GLY A 10 -1.94 -4.33 14.01
N VAL A 11 -1.02 -4.52 13.05
CA VAL A 11 -0.89 -3.66 11.86
C VAL A 11 -0.89 -4.54 10.61
N GLY A 12 -1.80 -4.25 9.69
CA GLY A 12 -1.83 -4.82 8.35
C GLY A 12 -1.53 -3.75 7.31
N ILE A 13 -0.66 -4.08 6.34
CA ILE A 13 -0.37 -3.22 5.20
C ILE A 13 -0.45 -4.09 3.96
N GLU A 14 -1.44 -3.85 3.11
CA GLU A 14 -1.71 -4.67 1.94
C GLU A 14 -1.77 -3.80 0.68
N GLY A 15 -0.94 -4.15 -0.31
CA GLY A 15 -0.96 -3.51 -1.62
C GLY A 15 -2.15 -3.98 -2.45
N GLY A 16 -2.68 -3.11 -3.29
CA GLY A 16 -3.81 -3.40 -4.15
C GLY A 16 -3.70 -2.68 -5.48
N ILE A 17 -4.51 -3.16 -6.41
CA ILE A 17 -4.79 -2.49 -7.68
C ILE A 17 -6.29 -2.39 -7.87
N GLU A 18 -6.74 -1.31 -8.50
CA GLU A 18 -8.11 -1.14 -8.98
C GLU A 18 -8.06 -0.89 -10.47
N ASP A 19 -8.75 -1.73 -11.24
CA ASP A 19 -8.90 -1.57 -12.69
C ASP A 19 -10.31 -1.08 -12.99
N HIS A 20 -10.43 0.21 -13.29
CA HIS A 20 -11.71 0.86 -13.53
C HIS A 20 -11.68 1.61 -14.86
N ALA A 21 -12.68 1.35 -15.71
CA ALA A 21 -12.82 1.97 -17.03
C ALA A 21 -11.53 1.91 -17.89
N GLY A 22 -10.77 0.81 -17.79
CA GLY A 22 -9.52 0.61 -18.53
C GLY A 22 -8.30 1.30 -17.92
N THR A 23 -8.46 2.04 -16.82
CA THR A 23 -7.35 2.64 -16.08
C THR A 23 -7.06 1.82 -14.83
N MET A 24 -5.85 1.29 -14.75
CA MET A 24 -5.40 0.56 -13.56
C MET A 24 -4.62 1.49 -12.63
N THR A 25 -5.06 1.58 -11.38
CA THR A 25 -4.39 2.35 -10.33
C THR A 25 -3.83 1.43 -9.26
N ALA A 26 -2.69 1.79 -8.67
CA ALA A 26 -2.07 1.08 -7.57
C ALA A 26 -2.21 1.88 -6.27
N PHE A 27 -2.39 1.17 -5.15
CA PHE A 27 -2.52 1.72 -3.81
C PHE A 27 -2.12 0.68 -2.74
N ALA A 28 -2.16 1.07 -1.48
CA ALA A 28 -2.14 0.12 -0.36
C ALA A 28 -3.08 0.57 0.76
N TRP A 29 -3.73 -0.39 1.40
CA TRP A 29 -4.49 -0.16 2.63
C TRP A 29 -3.62 -0.43 3.85
N VAL A 30 -3.68 0.49 4.81
CA VAL A 30 -3.12 0.32 6.15
C VAL A 30 -4.26 0.21 7.14
N VAL A 31 -4.23 -0.84 7.96
CA VAL A 31 -5.19 -1.08 9.03
C VAL A 31 -4.43 -1.28 10.33
N VAL A 32 -4.80 -0.53 11.36
CA VAL A 32 -4.28 -0.65 12.72
C VAL A 32 -5.44 -1.01 13.64
N LEU A 33 -5.28 -2.07 14.42
CA LEU A 33 -6.22 -2.52 15.42
C LEU A 33 -5.53 -2.56 16.77
N SER A 34 -6.05 -1.88 17.78
CA SER A 34 -5.54 -1.97 19.14
C SER A 34 -6.17 -3.13 19.91
N GLN A 35 -5.56 -3.45 21.06
CA GLN A 35 -6.08 -4.46 21.99
C GLN A 35 -7.51 -4.15 22.48
N ASP A 36 -7.86 -2.88 22.68
CA ASP A 36 -9.20 -2.39 23.05
C ASP A 36 -10.18 -2.27 21.86
N GLN A 37 -9.87 -2.92 20.73
CA GLN A 37 -10.70 -2.98 19.51
C GLN A 37 -10.92 -1.64 18.80
N GLN A 38 -10.15 -0.59 19.12
CA GLN A 38 -10.13 0.63 18.32
C GLN A 38 -9.51 0.34 16.95
N LEU A 39 -10.23 0.70 15.89
CA LEU A 39 -9.79 0.56 14.52
C LEU A 39 -9.33 1.92 13.98
N GLY A 40 -8.20 1.93 13.28
CA GLY A 40 -7.79 3.01 12.42
C GLY A 40 -7.40 2.46 11.05
N GLN A 41 -7.79 3.15 10.00
CA GLN A 41 -7.53 2.71 8.62
C GLN A 41 -7.27 3.92 7.73
N ALA A 42 -6.37 3.74 6.78
CA ALA A 42 -6.08 4.74 5.76
C ALA A 42 -5.57 4.06 4.49
N CYS A 43 -5.76 4.74 3.37
CA CYS A 43 -5.19 4.34 2.09
C CYS A 43 -3.97 5.23 1.78
N THR A 44 -2.98 4.69 1.08
CA THR A 44 -1.92 5.50 0.49
C THR A 44 -2.46 6.47 -0.56
N GLY A 45 -1.64 7.42 -0.99
CA GLY A 45 -1.86 8.03 -2.30
C GLY A 45 -1.95 6.95 -3.38
N THR A 46 -2.78 7.20 -4.40
CA THR A 46 -2.92 6.32 -5.55
C THR A 46 -2.15 6.88 -6.74
N PHE A 47 -1.75 6.02 -7.66
CA PHE A 47 -1.15 6.44 -8.92
C PHE A 47 -1.54 5.48 -10.04
N THR A 48 -1.68 6.02 -11.24
CA THR A 48 -2.02 5.26 -12.44
C THR A 48 -0.81 4.47 -12.92
N LEU A 49 -1.01 3.19 -13.20
CA LEU A 49 0.01 2.34 -13.83
C LEU A 49 0.07 2.59 -15.34
N PRO A 50 1.26 2.54 -15.96
CA PRO A 50 1.37 2.54 -17.41
C PRO A 50 0.58 1.36 -18.01
N GLU A 51 -0.05 1.56 -19.17
CA GLU A 51 -0.84 0.50 -19.82
C GLU A 51 -0.01 -0.75 -20.12
N ALA A 52 1.28 -0.62 -20.43
CA ALA A 52 2.17 -1.78 -20.61
C ALA A 52 2.28 -2.66 -19.35
N VAL A 53 2.27 -2.05 -18.16
CA VAL A 53 2.26 -2.77 -16.88
C VAL A 53 0.86 -3.33 -16.61
N ALA A 54 -0.18 -2.51 -16.79
CA ALA A 54 -1.57 -2.90 -16.55
C ALA A 54 -1.99 -4.10 -17.42
N ALA A 55 -1.62 -4.13 -18.71
CA ALA A 55 -1.89 -5.24 -19.61
C ALA A 55 -1.28 -6.56 -19.13
N LEU A 56 -0.08 -6.53 -18.54
CA LEU A 56 0.57 -7.71 -17.96
C LEU A 56 -0.12 -8.16 -16.68
N VAL A 57 -0.55 -7.22 -15.83
CA VAL A 57 -1.30 -7.53 -14.60
C VAL A 57 -2.66 -8.15 -14.93
N ARG A 58 -3.35 -7.64 -15.96
CA ARG A 58 -4.61 -8.23 -16.48
C ARG A 58 -4.43 -9.66 -16.98
N GLN A 59 -3.22 -10.05 -17.39
CA GLN A 59 -2.87 -11.43 -17.76
C GLN A 59 -2.53 -12.32 -16.56
N GLY A 60 -2.72 -11.83 -15.33
CA GLY A 60 -2.48 -12.57 -14.10
C GLY A 60 -1.04 -12.49 -13.58
N LYS A 61 -0.20 -11.59 -14.12
CA LYS A 61 1.13 -11.36 -13.55
C LYS A 61 1.03 -10.50 -12.30
N GLU A 62 1.86 -10.80 -11.30
CA GLU A 62 2.04 -9.92 -10.16
C GLU A 62 2.64 -8.57 -10.60
N LEU A 63 2.21 -7.47 -9.96
CA LEU A 63 2.63 -6.11 -10.31
C LEU A 63 4.16 -5.96 -10.37
N GLY A 64 4.89 -6.40 -9.35
CA GLY A 64 6.35 -6.29 -9.35
C GLY A 64 7.04 -7.09 -10.48
N ALA A 65 6.44 -8.19 -10.93
CA ALA A 65 6.95 -8.93 -12.09
C ALA A 65 6.63 -8.21 -13.41
N ALA A 66 5.45 -7.58 -13.50
CA ALA A 66 5.10 -6.73 -14.63
C ALA A 66 6.02 -5.50 -14.75
N ASP A 67 6.35 -4.86 -13.62
CA ASP A 67 7.32 -3.77 -13.56
C ASP A 67 8.71 -4.22 -14.03
N ASP A 68 9.23 -5.34 -13.53
CA ASP A 68 10.53 -5.88 -13.94
C ASP A 68 10.61 -6.09 -15.47
N ILE A 69 9.54 -6.61 -16.07
CA ILE A 69 9.42 -6.81 -17.53
C ILE A 69 9.44 -5.48 -18.28
N VAL A 70 8.64 -4.50 -17.85
CA VAL A 70 8.46 -3.23 -18.59
C VAL A 70 9.67 -2.30 -18.43
N PHE A 71 10.25 -2.23 -17.23
CA PHE A 71 11.38 -1.34 -16.94
C PHE A 71 12.74 -1.99 -17.16
N GLY A 72 12.78 -3.26 -17.59
CA GLY A 72 14.02 -3.99 -17.87
C GLY A 72 14.94 -4.12 -16.66
N ARG A 73 14.36 -4.19 -15.46
CA ARG A 73 15.10 -4.35 -14.19
C ARG A 73 14.82 -5.72 -13.60
N ALA A 74 15.77 -6.24 -12.82
CA ALA A 74 15.55 -7.39 -11.96
C ALA A 74 15.38 -6.92 -10.51
N ASN A 75 14.44 -7.50 -9.77
CA ASN A 75 14.22 -7.28 -8.33
C ASN A 75 13.67 -5.89 -7.92
N SER A 76 12.84 -5.24 -8.74
CA SER A 76 12.15 -3.99 -8.34
C SER A 76 11.34 -4.10 -7.04
N LYS A 77 10.96 -5.34 -6.66
CA LYS A 77 10.25 -5.67 -5.41
C LYS A 77 11.00 -5.31 -4.12
N GLN A 78 12.34 -5.25 -4.12
CA GLN A 78 13.12 -5.20 -2.87
C GLN A 78 13.55 -3.80 -2.42
N GLU A 79 13.54 -2.77 -3.28
CA GLU A 79 14.04 -1.44 -2.88
C GLU A 79 13.05 -0.29 -3.08
N GLN A 80 12.37 -0.20 -4.23
CA GLN A 80 11.66 1.04 -4.62
C GLN A 80 10.17 0.85 -4.90
N GLY A 81 9.74 -0.35 -5.33
CA GLY A 81 8.37 -0.60 -5.79
C GLY A 81 7.99 0.18 -7.06
N ALA A 82 6.78 -0.06 -7.59
CA ALA A 82 6.26 0.63 -8.78
C ALA A 82 6.33 2.16 -8.67
N VAL A 83 6.01 2.70 -7.48
CA VAL A 83 6.03 4.15 -7.21
C VAL A 83 7.44 4.74 -7.38
N GLY A 84 8.48 4.06 -6.91
CA GLY A 84 9.85 4.55 -7.05
C GLY A 84 10.35 4.47 -8.48
N LEU A 85 9.96 3.44 -9.25
CA LEU A 85 10.25 3.38 -10.69
C LEU A 85 9.60 4.54 -11.44
N LEU A 86 8.32 4.79 -11.19
CA LEU A 86 7.53 5.79 -11.92
C LEU A 86 7.84 7.22 -11.54
N THR A 87 8.29 7.47 -10.31
CA THR A 87 8.70 8.79 -9.84
C THR A 87 10.20 9.07 -10.03
N GLY A 88 10.96 8.12 -10.60
CA GLY A 88 12.40 8.26 -10.74
C GLY A 88 13.15 8.29 -9.39
N GLY A 89 12.61 7.62 -8.37
CA GLY A 89 13.17 7.55 -7.02
C GLY A 89 12.87 8.74 -6.11
N ILE A 90 12.04 9.70 -6.54
CA ILE A 90 11.63 10.84 -5.71
C ILE A 90 10.74 10.38 -4.55
N ILE A 91 9.87 9.40 -4.78
CA ILE A 91 9.05 8.75 -3.76
C ILE A 91 9.34 7.26 -3.79
N ASP A 92 9.89 6.72 -2.70
CA ASP A 92 10.03 5.28 -2.50
C ASP A 92 8.79 4.66 -1.81
N ARG A 93 8.76 3.32 -1.76
CA ARG A 93 7.66 2.57 -1.13
C ARG A 93 7.49 2.90 0.36
N THR A 94 8.59 3.14 1.08
CA THR A 94 8.55 3.47 2.51
C THR A 94 7.91 4.83 2.72
N GLN A 95 8.32 5.84 1.96
CA GLN A 95 7.77 7.20 2.02
C GLN A 95 6.27 7.21 1.69
N LEU A 96 5.85 6.45 0.67
CA LEU A 96 4.44 6.28 0.33
C LEU A 96 3.64 5.70 1.50
N TYR A 97 4.17 4.68 2.18
CA TYR A 97 3.45 3.95 3.23
C TYR A 97 3.45 4.69 4.57
N VAL A 98 4.53 5.41 4.92
CA VAL A 98 4.65 6.16 6.17
C VAL A 98 3.48 7.13 6.34
N GLN A 99 3.09 7.83 5.28
CA GLN A 99 1.95 8.75 5.32
C GLN A 99 0.64 8.02 5.67
N ALA A 100 0.35 6.91 5.01
CA ALA A 100 -0.85 6.12 5.30
C ALA A 100 -0.84 5.52 6.72
N VAL A 101 0.32 5.08 7.22
CA VAL A 101 0.47 4.62 8.61
C VAL A 101 0.18 5.75 9.60
N ILE A 102 0.72 6.95 9.37
CA ILE A 102 0.44 8.12 10.22
C ILE A 102 -1.05 8.45 10.22
N LEU A 103 -1.71 8.42 9.06
CA LEU A 103 -3.15 8.68 8.94
C LEU A 103 -3.99 7.60 9.65
N ALA A 104 -3.63 6.33 9.50
CA ALA A 104 -4.30 5.22 10.18
C ALA A 104 -4.16 5.31 11.72
N LEU A 105 -3.16 6.04 12.23
CA LEU A 105 -2.96 6.24 13.66
C LEU A 105 -3.81 7.38 14.26
N ILE A 106 -4.53 8.16 13.45
CA ILE A 106 -5.35 9.31 13.92
C ILE A 106 -6.31 8.93 15.06
N PRO A 107 -7.12 7.84 14.98
CA PRO A 107 -8.05 7.50 16.05
C PRO A 107 -7.36 7.23 17.40
N PHE A 108 -6.13 6.70 17.38
CA PHE A 108 -5.36 6.41 18.60
C PHE A 108 -4.67 7.63 19.17
N LYS A 109 -4.34 8.62 18.32
CA LYS A 109 -3.81 9.92 18.76
C LYS A 109 -4.91 10.79 19.35
N GLN A 110 -6.09 10.75 18.74
CA GLN A 110 -7.23 11.61 19.07
C GLN A 110 -8.37 10.82 19.72
N ARG A 111 -8.04 9.96 20.70
CA ARG A 111 -8.98 9.01 21.31
C ARG A 111 -10.29 9.65 21.75
N SER A 112 -10.26 10.86 22.30
CA SER A 112 -11.46 11.55 22.78
C SER A 112 -12.51 11.84 21.70
N LEU A 113 -12.12 11.89 20.42
CA LEU A 113 -13.05 12.15 19.30
C LEU A 113 -13.53 10.86 18.61
N TYR A 114 -12.89 9.72 18.89
CA TYR A 114 -13.15 8.44 18.22
C TYR A 114 -13.56 7.34 19.21
N ALA A 115 -13.60 7.63 20.51
CA ALA A 115 -14.16 6.75 21.51
C ALA A 115 -15.67 6.58 21.26
N LEU A 116 -16.09 5.32 21.12
CA LEU A 116 -17.50 4.91 21.10
C LEU A 116 -18.11 4.94 22.51
#